data_AF-A0A2H5VF42-F1
#
_entry.id   AF-A0A2H5VF42-F1
#
_cell.length_a   1.000
_cell.length_b   1.000
_cell.length_c   1.000
_cell.angle_alpha   90.00
_cell.angle_beta   90.00
_cell.angle_gamma   90.00
#
_symmetry.space_group_name_H-M   'P 1'
#
loop_
_entity.id
_entity.type
_entity.pdbx_description
1 polymer ?
#
loop_
_entity_poly.entity_id
_entity_poly.type
_entity_poly.pdbx_seq_one_letter_code
_entity_poly.pdbx_strand_id
1 'polypeptide(L)'
;MRFYLLKSLLGEVTLLLSFYIIFLTFFYPYTTISKLVLCGLTKEILIPASNYLKGSSLFFYMMGEPLLIMAGGYMLLFGLEKFFEKSFIKKFNPLISLTTIAFILTYWHIPKIFDLSHTNPDIYRIMHITFFLAGLLAYLTYKSLPNFYNFLLLSALHKAMMITSFLILASKVPIFQSFTLEENHLAGFYMAIMGGIFEVIDITLIARYLYLWFRGERIIRAKI
;
A
#
# COMPACT_ATOMS: atom_id res chain seq x y z
N MET A 1 -5.49 26.79 -18.32
CA MET A 1 -4.54 25.66 -18.44
C MET A 1 -3.54 25.61 -17.29
N ARG A 2 -2.72 26.64 -17.04
CA ARG A 2 -1.69 26.62 -15.95
C ARG A 2 -2.23 26.39 -14.53
N PHE A 3 -3.42 26.90 -14.20
CA PHE A 3 -4.03 26.71 -12.87
C PHE A 3 -4.54 25.28 -12.61
N TYR A 4 -4.91 24.54 -13.66
CA TYR A 4 -5.40 23.17 -13.55
C TYR A 4 -4.24 22.18 -13.33
N LEU A 5 -3.14 22.38 -14.06
CA LEU A 5 -1.87 21.67 -13.87
C LEU A 5 -1.30 21.88 -12.47
N LEU A 6 -1.31 23.11 -11.96
CA LEU A 6 -0.81 23.40 -10.61
C LEU A 6 -1.65 22.71 -9.53
N LYS A 7 -2.98 22.69 -9.68
CA LYS A 7 -3.88 21.97 -8.76
C LYS A 7 -3.72 20.45 -8.82
N SER A 8 -3.55 19.87 -10.02
CA SER A 8 -3.27 18.43 -10.19
C SER A 8 -1.98 18.04 -9.50
N LEU A 9 -0.91 18.81 -9.75
CA LEU A 9 0.41 18.58 -9.17
C LEU A 9 0.39 18.70 -7.63
N LEU A 10 -0.31 19.69 -7.08
CA LEU A 10 -0.48 19.83 -5.63
C LEU A 10 -1.25 18.66 -5.02
N GLY A 11 -2.30 18.17 -5.68
CA GLY A 11 -3.04 16.98 -5.27
C GLY A 11 -2.18 15.71 -5.27
N GLU A 12 -1.40 15.51 -6.33
CA GLU A 12 -0.48 14.38 -6.50
C GLU A 12 0.64 14.41 -5.45
N VAL A 13 1.28 15.56 -5.23
CA VAL A 13 2.34 15.74 -4.22
C VAL A 13 1.80 15.53 -2.81
N THR A 14 0.59 16.00 -2.53
CA THR A 14 -0.06 15.81 -1.22
C THR A 14 -0.42 14.35 -0.97
N LEU A 15 -0.84 13.62 -2.02
CA LEU A 15 -1.08 12.17 -1.94
C LEU A 15 0.23 11.39 -1.68
N LEU A 16 1.29 11.71 -2.42
CA LEU A 16 2.64 11.15 -2.24
C LEU A 16 3.19 11.39 -0.82
N LEU A 17 3.05 12.61 -0.31
CA LEU A 17 3.47 12.97 1.06
C LEU A 17 2.65 12.24 2.12
N SER A 18 1.33 12.13 1.93
CA SER A 18 0.49 11.39 2.87
C SER A 18 0.82 9.90 2.88
N PHE A 19 1.14 9.30 1.72
CA PHE A 19 1.66 7.94 1.63
C PHE A 19 2.98 7.76 2.40
N TYR A 20 3.95 8.65 2.19
CA TYR A 20 5.24 8.60 2.85
C TYR A 20 5.12 8.75 4.37
N ILE A 21 4.26 9.68 4.82
CA ILE A 21 3.99 9.91 6.24
C ILE A 21 3.28 8.69 6.87
N ILE A 22 2.26 8.13 6.21
CA ILE A 22 1.59 6.90 6.66
C ILE A 22 2.61 5.78 6.76
N PHE A 23 3.35 5.49 5.69
CA PHE A 23 4.36 4.44 5.68
C PHE A 23 5.38 4.58 6.82
N LEU A 24 5.95 5.77 7.06
CA LEU A 24 6.90 6.01 8.15
C LEU A 24 6.31 5.68 9.53
N THR A 25 5.01 5.90 9.75
CA THR A 25 4.39 5.56 11.04
C THR A 25 4.12 4.08 11.26
N PHE A 26 4.11 3.26 10.20
CA PHE A 26 3.97 1.81 10.34
C PHE A 26 5.25 1.17 10.90
N PHE A 27 6.41 1.75 10.57
CA PHE A 27 7.73 1.19 10.88
C PHE A 27 8.46 1.87 12.05
N TYR A 28 8.06 3.08 12.43
CA TYR A 28 8.63 3.78 13.58
C TYR A 28 7.65 3.81 14.75
N PRO A 29 8.06 3.39 15.96
CA PRO A 29 7.20 3.37 17.14
C PRO A 29 6.98 4.80 17.64
N TYR A 30 6.07 5.53 17.03
CA TYR A 30 5.68 6.84 17.53
C TYR A 30 4.61 6.76 18.63
N THR A 31 4.50 7.83 19.41
CA THR A 31 3.58 8.01 20.56
C THR A 31 2.10 8.02 20.13
N THR A 32 1.18 7.72 21.04
CA THR A 32 -0.29 7.72 20.80
C THR A 32 -0.81 9.02 20.13
N ILE A 33 -0.14 10.15 20.36
CA ILE A 33 -0.50 11.47 19.80
C ILE A 33 -0.20 11.56 18.29
N SER A 34 1.00 11.15 17.87
CA SER A 34 1.37 11.11 16.44
C SER A 34 0.42 10.22 15.61
N LYS A 35 -0.10 9.16 16.25
CA LYS A 35 -0.99 8.18 15.69
C LYS A 35 -2.43 8.71 15.50
N LEU A 36 -2.91 9.53 16.43
CA LEU A 36 -4.20 10.25 16.33
C LEU A 36 -4.14 11.39 15.31
N VAL A 37 -3.02 12.13 15.27
CA VAL A 37 -2.77 13.17 14.26
C VAL A 37 -2.76 12.57 12.85
N LEU A 38 -2.21 11.37 12.68
CA LEU A 38 -2.24 10.67 11.39
C LEU A 38 -3.63 10.22 10.97
N CYS A 39 -4.44 9.69 11.90
CA CYS A 39 -5.81 9.29 11.63
C CYS A 39 -6.67 10.51 11.23
N GLY A 40 -6.42 11.65 11.87
CA GLY A 40 -6.97 12.95 11.48
C GLY A 40 -6.50 13.41 10.09
N LEU A 41 -5.20 13.29 9.79
CA LEU A 41 -4.63 13.62 8.48
C LEU A 41 -5.17 12.71 7.37
N THR A 42 -5.36 11.41 7.61
CA THR A 42 -6.05 10.53 6.65
C THR A 42 -7.50 10.95 6.45
N LYS A 43 -8.20 11.46 7.47
CA LYS A 43 -9.58 11.90 7.27
C LYS A 43 -9.65 13.22 6.47
N GLU A 44 -8.77 14.17 6.77
CA GLU A 44 -8.73 15.50 6.17
C GLU A 44 -8.01 15.54 4.80
N ILE A 45 -7.13 14.60 4.49
CA ILE A 45 -6.44 14.53 3.19
C ILE A 45 -7.15 13.56 2.25
N LEU A 46 -7.54 12.40 2.75
CA LEU A 46 -7.97 11.26 1.93
C LEU A 46 -9.45 11.41 1.53
N ILE A 47 -10.30 12.08 2.33
CA ILE A 47 -11.70 12.38 1.96
C ILE A 47 -11.77 13.48 0.88
N PRO A 48 -11.11 14.65 1.02
CA PRO A 48 -11.09 15.65 -0.05
C PRO A 48 -10.37 15.18 -1.30
N ALA A 49 -9.27 14.41 -1.16
CA ALA A 49 -8.68 13.71 -2.29
C ALA A 49 -9.72 12.79 -2.93
N SER A 50 -10.32 11.83 -2.23
CA SER A 50 -11.30 10.90 -2.83
C SER A 50 -12.45 11.58 -3.60
N ASN A 51 -12.88 12.77 -3.16
CA ASN A 51 -13.91 13.57 -3.85
C ASN A 51 -13.38 14.33 -5.07
N TYR A 52 -12.11 14.78 -5.05
CA TYR A 52 -11.42 15.35 -6.22
C TYR A 52 -11.00 14.26 -7.23
N LEU A 53 -10.80 13.04 -6.75
CA LEU A 53 -10.27 11.88 -7.49
C LEU A 53 -11.33 11.00 -8.14
N LYS A 54 -12.61 11.29 -7.89
CA LYS A 54 -13.75 10.49 -8.36
C LYS A 54 -13.96 10.50 -9.89
N GLY A 55 -13.04 11.04 -10.70
CA GLY A 55 -13.38 11.38 -12.08
C GLY A 55 -12.36 11.36 -13.21
N SER A 56 -11.04 11.14 -13.08
CA SER A 56 -10.21 11.40 -14.29
C SER A 56 -8.84 10.77 -14.50
N SER A 57 -8.28 9.91 -13.64
CA SER A 57 -7.04 9.22 -14.06
C SER A 57 -6.80 7.86 -13.41
N LEU A 58 -6.23 6.96 -14.20
CA LEU A 58 -5.82 5.61 -13.79
C LEU A 58 -4.89 5.61 -12.57
N PHE A 59 -4.02 6.61 -12.48
CA PHE A 59 -3.12 6.80 -11.34
C PHE A 59 -3.87 6.80 -10.01
N PHE A 60 -4.99 7.51 -9.91
CA PHE A 60 -5.72 7.61 -8.66
C PHE A 60 -6.47 6.34 -8.28
N TYR A 61 -6.96 5.60 -9.28
CA TYR A 61 -7.51 4.26 -9.05
C TYR A 61 -6.44 3.34 -8.47
N MET A 62 -5.26 3.30 -9.10
CA MET A 62 -4.13 2.47 -8.65
C MET A 62 -3.56 2.91 -7.30
N MET A 63 -3.61 4.20 -6.97
CA MET A 63 -3.17 4.68 -5.66
C MET A 63 -4.20 4.48 -4.54
N GLY A 64 -5.48 4.35 -4.88
CA GLY A 64 -6.51 4.03 -3.90
C GLY A 64 -6.30 2.67 -3.24
N GLU A 65 -5.77 1.69 -3.98
CA GLU A 65 -5.65 0.31 -3.50
C GLU A 65 -4.62 0.17 -2.38
N PRO A 66 -3.38 0.69 -2.50
CA PRO A 66 -2.42 0.65 -1.40
C PRO A 66 -2.91 1.42 -0.16
N LEU A 67 -3.69 2.51 -0.33
CA LEU A 67 -4.30 3.23 0.80
C LEU A 67 -5.31 2.36 1.55
N LEU A 68 -6.12 1.58 0.84
CA LEU A 68 -7.11 0.68 1.46
C LEU A 68 -6.46 -0.49 2.17
N ILE A 69 -5.41 -1.07 1.57
CA ILE A 69 -4.61 -2.12 2.20
C ILE A 69 -3.98 -1.59 3.49
N MET A 70 -3.39 -0.39 3.45
CA MET A 70 -2.88 0.26 4.65
C MET A 70 -4.02 0.47 5.65
N ALA A 71 -5.13 1.10 5.26
CA ALA A 71 -6.26 1.38 6.15
C ALA A 71 -6.77 0.13 6.89
N GLY A 72 -6.86 -1.02 6.20
CA GLY A 72 -7.18 -2.30 6.82
C GLY A 72 -6.18 -2.68 7.90
N GLY A 73 -4.88 -2.71 7.58
CA GLY A 73 -3.84 -3.01 8.57
C GLY A 73 -3.80 -2.04 9.75
N TYR A 74 -4.02 -0.74 9.49
CA TYR A 74 -4.11 0.30 10.51
C TYR A 74 -5.30 0.07 11.45
N MET A 75 -6.46 -0.34 10.95
CA MET A 75 -7.63 -0.59 11.80
C MET A 75 -7.35 -1.64 12.88
N LEU A 76 -6.58 -2.69 12.54
CA LEU A 76 -6.13 -3.68 13.52
C LEU A 76 -5.12 -3.09 14.50
N LEU A 77 -4.11 -2.38 13.99
CA LEU A 77 -3.09 -1.71 14.81
C LEU A 77 -3.69 -0.73 15.85
N PHE A 78 -4.82 -0.09 15.54
CA PHE A 78 -5.39 1.02 16.31
C PHE A 78 -6.53 0.70 17.26
N GLY A 79 -6.86 -0.57 17.45
CA GLY A 79 -7.80 -0.94 18.50
C GLY A 79 -8.49 -2.26 18.28
N LEU A 80 -8.58 -2.71 17.02
CA LEU A 80 -9.21 -3.99 16.77
C LEU A 80 -8.34 -5.19 17.16
N GLU A 81 -7.02 -5.02 17.30
CA GLU A 81 -6.12 -6.05 17.84
C GLU A 81 -6.61 -6.56 19.21
N LYS A 82 -7.28 -5.72 20.02
CA LYS A 82 -7.83 -6.12 21.33
C LYS A 82 -8.95 -7.16 21.23
N PHE A 83 -9.65 -7.24 20.10
CA PHE A 83 -10.69 -8.24 19.84
C PHE A 83 -10.12 -9.57 19.38
N PHE A 84 -8.85 -9.60 18.94
CA PHE A 84 -8.16 -10.83 18.58
C PHE A 84 -7.40 -11.35 19.80
N GLU A 85 -7.83 -12.49 20.33
CA GLU A 85 -7.09 -13.15 21.37
C GLU A 85 -5.67 -13.49 20.88
N LYS A 86 -4.67 -13.40 21.77
CA LYS A 86 -3.30 -13.84 21.47
C LYS A 86 -3.23 -15.31 21.02
N SER A 87 -4.21 -16.11 21.43
CA SER A 87 -4.41 -17.50 21.02
C SER A 87 -4.75 -17.62 19.52
N PHE A 88 -5.55 -16.69 18.99
CA PHE A 88 -5.95 -16.62 17.58
C PHE A 88 -4.75 -16.29 16.69
N ILE A 89 -3.98 -15.26 17.04
CA ILE A 89 -2.79 -14.85 16.27
C ILE A 89 -1.77 -16.00 16.19
N LYS A 90 -1.61 -16.78 17.26
CA LYS A 90 -0.71 -17.96 17.27
C LYS A 90 -1.19 -19.11 16.36
N LYS A 91 -2.50 -19.27 16.19
CA LYS A 91 -3.10 -20.31 15.34
C LYS A 91 -3.31 -19.82 13.90
N PHE A 92 -3.09 -18.53 13.65
CA PHE A 92 -3.20 -17.94 12.32
C PHE A 92 -2.17 -18.59 11.39
N ASN A 93 -2.63 -19.05 10.22
CA ASN A 93 -1.75 -19.66 9.23
C ASN A 93 -1.26 -18.56 8.26
N PRO A 94 0.00 -18.08 8.39
CA PRO A 94 0.51 -17.03 7.53
C PRO A 94 0.55 -17.45 6.06
N LEU A 95 0.75 -18.74 5.74
CA LEU A 95 0.81 -19.19 4.35
C LEU A 95 -0.54 -19.06 3.67
N ILE A 96 -1.62 -19.52 4.30
CA ILE A 96 -2.98 -19.37 3.76
C ILE A 96 -3.32 -17.90 3.54
N SER A 97 -2.96 -17.06 4.51
CA SER A 97 -3.16 -15.62 4.43
C SER A 97 -2.38 -14.99 3.27
N LEU A 98 -1.09 -15.30 3.13
CA LEU A 98 -0.24 -14.84 2.03
C LEU A 98 -0.78 -15.26 0.67
N THR A 99 -1.19 -16.51 0.52
CA THR A 99 -1.81 -17.00 -0.71
C THR A 99 -3.12 -16.26 -1.02
N THR A 100 -3.93 -15.97 0.00
CA THR A 100 -5.17 -15.21 -0.16
C THR A 100 -4.91 -13.77 -0.59
N ILE A 101 -3.93 -13.10 0.05
CA ILE A 101 -3.52 -11.74 -0.32
C ILE A 101 -3.01 -11.73 -1.75
N ALA A 102 -2.10 -12.64 -2.11
CA ALA A 102 -1.57 -12.74 -3.46
C ALA A 102 -2.67 -12.95 -4.49
N PHE A 103 -3.64 -13.82 -4.20
CA PHE A 103 -4.80 -14.05 -5.07
C PHE A 103 -5.64 -12.78 -5.25
N ILE A 104 -5.96 -12.06 -4.18
CA ILE A 104 -6.71 -10.80 -4.24
C ILE A 104 -5.96 -9.77 -5.10
N LEU A 105 -4.66 -9.58 -4.83
CA LEU A 105 -3.83 -8.62 -5.56
C LEU A 105 -3.77 -8.98 -7.05
N THR A 106 -3.46 -10.23 -7.39
CA THR A 106 -3.37 -10.65 -8.78
C THR A 106 -4.72 -10.56 -9.50
N TYR A 107 -5.82 -10.96 -8.85
CA TYR A 107 -7.15 -10.95 -9.46
C TYR A 107 -7.58 -9.55 -9.90
N TRP A 108 -7.43 -8.54 -9.05
CA TRP A 108 -7.82 -7.17 -9.38
C TRP A 108 -6.89 -6.48 -10.36
N HIS A 109 -5.65 -6.96 -10.49
CA HIS A 109 -4.70 -6.44 -11.47
C HIS A 109 -4.82 -7.10 -12.85
N ILE A 110 -5.76 -8.05 -13.06
CA ILE A 110 -6.08 -8.53 -14.41
C ILE A 110 -6.78 -7.39 -15.16
N PRO A 111 -6.25 -6.89 -16.30
CA PRO A 111 -6.76 -5.67 -16.91
C PRO A 111 -8.25 -5.69 -17.24
N LYS A 112 -8.76 -6.82 -17.74
CA LYS A 112 -10.20 -7.00 -18.03
C LYS A 112 -11.08 -6.90 -16.77
N ILE A 113 -10.60 -7.39 -15.63
CA ILE A 113 -11.34 -7.34 -14.36
C ILE A 113 -11.30 -5.92 -13.78
N PHE A 114 -10.17 -5.25 -13.90
CA PHE A 114 -10.03 -3.84 -13.52
C PHE A 114 -10.92 -2.92 -14.37
N ASP A 115 -10.92 -3.09 -15.69
CA ASP A 115 -11.79 -2.33 -16.60
C ASP A 115 -13.28 -2.56 -16.27
N LEU A 116 -13.63 -3.79 -15.89
CA LEU A 116 -14.97 -4.13 -15.43
C LEU A 116 -15.30 -3.45 -14.09
N SER A 117 -14.35 -3.36 -13.15
CA SER A 117 -14.57 -2.66 -11.88
C SER A 117 -14.71 -1.15 -12.08
N HIS A 118 -14.02 -0.57 -13.06
CA HIS A 118 -14.15 0.84 -13.41
C HIS A 118 -15.54 1.19 -13.95
N THR A 119 -16.10 0.32 -14.79
CA THR A 119 -17.40 0.55 -15.45
C THR A 119 -18.61 0.11 -14.62
N ASN A 120 -18.40 -0.71 -13.58
CA ASN A 120 -19.47 -1.23 -12.71
C ASN A 120 -19.25 -0.82 -11.24
N PRO A 121 -20.07 0.09 -10.68
CA PRO A 121 -19.96 0.55 -9.30
C PRO A 121 -20.09 -0.53 -8.22
N ASP A 122 -20.80 -1.63 -8.49
CA ASP A 122 -20.90 -2.75 -7.55
C ASP A 122 -19.59 -3.52 -7.47
N ILE A 123 -18.99 -3.81 -8.63
CA ILE A 123 -17.70 -4.48 -8.73
C ILE A 123 -16.59 -3.60 -8.17
N TYR A 124 -16.64 -2.29 -8.42
CA TYR A 124 -15.76 -1.30 -7.79
C TYR A 124 -15.78 -1.37 -6.26
N ARG A 125 -16.97 -1.46 -5.66
CA ARG A 125 -17.14 -1.59 -4.21
C ARG A 125 -16.59 -2.90 -3.68
N ILE A 126 -16.82 -4.01 -4.39
CA ILE A 126 -16.28 -5.33 -4.01
C ILE A 126 -14.74 -5.29 -4.03
N MET A 127 -14.14 -4.69 -5.06
CA MET A 127 -12.69 -4.48 -5.16
C MET A 127 -12.15 -3.78 -3.90
N HIS A 128 -12.75 -2.66 -3.52
CA HIS A 128 -12.33 -1.89 -2.34
C HIS A 128 -12.44 -2.70 -1.04
N ILE A 129 -13.56 -3.42 -0.84
CA ILE A 129 -13.77 -4.27 0.33
C ILE A 129 -12.69 -5.37 0.39
N THR A 130 -12.38 -6.02 -0.73
CA THR A 130 -11.38 -7.08 -0.75
C THR A 130 -9.95 -6.57 -0.53
N PHE A 131 -9.58 -5.39 -1.04
CA PHE A 131 -8.29 -4.76 -0.72
C PHE A 131 -8.18 -4.39 0.77
N PHE A 132 -9.26 -3.90 1.35
CA PHE A 132 -9.32 -3.63 2.79
C PHE A 132 -9.13 -4.92 3.61
N LEU A 133 -9.80 -6.02 3.23
CA LEU A 133 -9.61 -7.34 3.85
C LEU A 133 -8.18 -7.87 3.66
N ALA A 134 -7.57 -7.66 2.49
CA ALA A 134 -6.16 -7.99 2.25
C ALA A 134 -5.23 -7.24 3.22
N GLY A 135 -5.53 -5.97 3.53
CA GLY A 135 -4.87 -5.19 4.58
C GLY A 135 -4.95 -5.82 5.97
N LEU A 136 -6.13 -6.28 6.37
CA LEU A 136 -6.33 -6.98 7.64
C LEU A 136 -5.50 -8.28 7.70
N LEU A 137 -5.57 -9.07 6.63
CA LEU A 137 -4.81 -10.31 6.51
C LEU A 137 -3.30 -10.04 6.52
N ALA A 138 -2.83 -8.99 5.85
CA ALA A 138 -1.43 -8.60 5.83
C ALA A 138 -0.92 -8.28 7.23
N TYR A 139 -1.70 -7.55 8.03
CA TYR A 139 -1.36 -7.26 9.42
C TYR A 139 -1.31 -8.53 10.29
N LEU A 140 -2.30 -9.42 10.19
CA LEU A 140 -2.30 -10.67 10.95
C LEU A 140 -1.11 -11.56 10.56
N THR A 141 -0.80 -11.60 9.26
CA THR A 141 0.39 -12.27 8.73
C THR A 141 1.65 -11.69 9.33
N TYR A 142 1.79 -10.36 9.31
CA TYR A 142 2.91 -9.64 9.89
C TYR A 142 3.14 -9.98 11.37
N LYS A 143 2.06 -10.03 12.17
CA LYS A 143 2.15 -10.41 13.59
C LYS A 143 2.50 -11.87 13.84
N SER A 144 2.17 -12.75 12.89
CA SER A 144 2.42 -14.19 13.00
C SER A 144 3.80 -14.63 12.50
N LEU A 145 4.43 -13.84 11.61
CA LEU A 145 5.72 -14.16 11.02
C LEU A 145 6.90 -13.60 11.83
N PRO A 146 8.06 -14.28 11.82
CA PRO A 146 9.31 -13.69 12.30
C PRO A 146 9.71 -12.45 11.49
N ASN A 147 10.38 -11.48 12.14
CA ASN A 147 10.74 -10.18 11.55
C ASN A 147 11.46 -10.28 10.19
N PHE A 148 12.32 -11.28 10.01
CA PHE A 148 13.02 -11.49 8.74
C PHE A 148 12.05 -11.77 7.57
N TYR A 149 11.02 -12.61 7.79
CA TYR A 149 10.03 -12.92 6.77
C TYR A 149 9.09 -11.74 6.51
N ASN A 150 8.82 -10.90 7.51
CA ASN A 150 8.08 -9.65 7.32
C ASN A 150 8.81 -8.70 6.38
N PHE A 151 10.13 -8.57 6.56
CA PHE A 151 10.96 -7.77 5.67
C PHE A 151 10.90 -8.30 4.22
N LEU A 152 11.06 -9.62 4.03
CA LEU A 152 10.97 -10.23 2.70
C LEU A 152 9.59 -10.01 2.05
N LEU A 153 8.52 -10.14 2.83
CA LEU A 153 7.15 -9.92 2.35
C LEU A 153 6.95 -8.48 1.85
N LEU A 154 7.35 -7.50 2.66
CA LEU A 154 7.21 -6.08 2.31
C LEU A 154 8.02 -5.75 1.06
N SER A 155 9.27 -6.22 1.00
CA SER A 155 10.12 -5.98 -0.17
C SER A 155 9.56 -6.65 -1.43
N ALA A 156 8.98 -7.85 -1.31
CA ALA A 156 8.34 -8.51 -2.45
C ALA A 156 7.14 -7.71 -3.00
N LEU A 157 6.31 -7.13 -2.13
CA LEU A 157 5.18 -6.29 -2.53
C LEU A 157 5.64 -5.00 -3.24
N HIS A 158 6.69 -4.34 -2.73
CA HIS A 158 7.27 -3.16 -3.39
C HIS A 158 7.84 -3.48 -4.77
N LYS A 159 8.53 -4.64 -4.90
CA LYS A 159 9.09 -5.09 -6.18
C LYS A 159 8.00 -5.44 -7.19
N ALA A 160 6.88 -6.01 -6.76
CA ALA A 160 5.74 -6.25 -7.64
C ALA A 160 5.18 -4.94 -8.21
N MET A 161 5.07 -3.89 -7.38
CA MET A 161 4.67 -2.55 -7.83
C MET A 161 5.66 -1.96 -8.85
N MET A 162 6.96 -2.10 -8.60
CA MET A 162 8.02 -1.66 -9.54
C MET A 162 7.99 -2.42 -10.87
N ILE A 163 7.80 -3.74 -10.85
CA ILE A 163 7.71 -4.52 -12.09
C ILE A 163 6.47 -4.09 -12.88
N THR A 164 5.33 -3.99 -12.21
CA THR A 164 4.06 -3.58 -12.84
C THR A 164 4.17 -2.18 -13.43
N SER A 165 4.82 -1.26 -12.74
CA SER A 165 5.00 0.12 -13.19
C SER A 165 5.81 0.20 -14.49
N PHE A 166 6.91 -0.57 -14.59
CA PHE A 166 7.71 -0.65 -15.82
C PHE A 166 6.96 -1.32 -16.96
N LEU A 167 6.17 -2.37 -16.69
CA LEU A 167 5.35 -3.02 -17.71
C LEU A 167 4.31 -2.05 -18.31
N ILE A 168 3.65 -1.26 -17.45
CA ILE A 168 2.69 -0.24 -17.90
C ILE A 168 3.41 0.86 -18.70
N LEU A 169 4.54 1.37 -18.19
CA LEU A 169 5.30 2.45 -18.83
C LEU A 169 5.90 2.04 -20.19
N ALA A 170 6.32 0.78 -20.33
CA ALA A 170 6.91 0.26 -21.57
C ALA A 170 5.86 -0.12 -22.62
N SER A 171 4.57 -0.17 -22.25
CA SER A 171 3.51 -0.59 -23.15
C SER A 171 3.30 0.42 -24.29
N LYS A 172 3.05 -0.08 -25.50
CA LYS A 172 2.68 0.75 -26.67
C LYS A 172 1.17 0.88 -26.86
N VAL A 173 0.41 0.13 -26.09
CA VAL A 173 -1.06 0.09 -26.10
C VAL A 173 -1.56 0.24 -24.67
N PRO A 174 -2.76 0.81 -24.43
CA PRO A 174 -3.29 0.86 -23.08
C PRO A 174 -3.41 -0.57 -22.53
N ILE A 175 -2.87 -0.82 -21.34
CA ILE A 175 -3.04 -2.12 -20.68
C ILE A 175 -4.47 -2.20 -20.13
N PHE A 176 -4.89 -1.14 -19.44
CA PHE A 176 -6.27 -0.92 -18.99
C PHE A 176 -7.02 -0.12 -20.05
N GLN A 177 -7.96 -0.79 -20.74
CA GLN A 177 -8.62 -0.25 -21.94
C GLN A 177 -9.61 0.87 -21.61
N SER A 178 -10.03 0.97 -20.34
CA SER A 178 -10.90 2.08 -19.89
C SER A 178 -10.17 3.42 -19.87
N PHE A 179 -8.84 3.42 -20.00
CA PHE A 179 -7.99 4.59 -19.91
C PHE A 179 -7.13 4.75 -21.16
N THR A 180 -6.75 6.00 -21.45
CA THR A 180 -5.85 6.32 -22.55
C THR A 180 -4.44 5.77 -22.31
N LEU A 181 -3.65 5.65 -23.38
CA LEU A 181 -2.24 5.27 -23.27
C LEU A 181 -1.45 6.23 -22.37
N GLU A 182 -1.73 7.53 -22.48
CA GLU A 182 -1.10 8.57 -21.65
C GLU A 182 -1.39 8.37 -20.16
N GLU A 183 -2.63 8.04 -19.79
CA GLU A 183 -2.99 7.75 -18.40
C GLU A 183 -2.34 6.47 -17.87
N ASN A 184 -2.18 5.45 -18.71
CA ASN A 184 -1.40 4.25 -18.38
C ASN A 184 0.05 4.65 -18.09
N HIS A 185 0.71 5.36 -18.99
CA HIS A 185 2.10 5.80 -18.79
C HIS A 185 2.26 6.67 -17.55
N LEU A 186 1.32 7.59 -17.30
CA LEU A 186 1.35 8.44 -16.11
C LEU A 186 1.21 7.63 -14.82
N ALA A 187 0.28 6.67 -14.78
CA ALA A 187 0.13 5.77 -13.65
C ALA A 187 1.39 4.93 -13.42
N GLY A 188 1.95 4.34 -14.49
CA GLY A 188 3.21 3.61 -14.44
C GLY A 188 4.37 4.48 -13.96
N PHE A 189 4.49 5.71 -14.41
CA PHE A 189 5.52 6.65 -13.97
C PHE A 189 5.44 6.92 -12.46
N TYR A 190 4.26 7.25 -11.94
CA TYR A 190 4.11 7.53 -10.51
C TYR A 190 4.27 6.27 -9.65
N MET A 191 3.79 5.12 -10.10
CA MET A 191 4.06 3.84 -9.42
C MET A 191 5.56 3.52 -9.37
N ALA A 192 6.32 3.86 -10.42
CA ALA A 192 7.78 3.70 -10.42
C ALA A 192 8.47 4.66 -9.44
N ILE A 193 8.02 5.91 -9.35
CA ILE A 193 8.53 6.85 -8.32
C ILE A 193 8.26 6.29 -6.92
N MET A 194 7.03 5.87 -6.65
CA MET A 194 6.63 5.30 -5.35
C MET A 194 7.45 4.06 -5.01
N GLY A 195 7.56 3.12 -5.96
CA GLY A 195 8.37 1.92 -5.78
C GLY A 195 9.86 2.24 -5.57
N GLY A 196 10.40 3.26 -6.24
CA GLY A 196 11.77 3.73 -6.01
C GLY A 196 11.98 4.31 -4.61
N ILE A 197 11.03 5.08 -4.09
CA ILE A 197 11.05 5.58 -2.70
C ILE A 197 11.06 4.39 -1.74
N PHE A 198 10.21 3.38 -1.96
CA PHE A 198 10.18 2.19 -1.10
C PHE A 198 11.47 1.36 -1.19
N GLU A 199 12.10 1.27 -2.36
CA GLU A 199 13.39 0.56 -2.49
C GLU A 199 14.50 1.25 -1.67
N VAL A 200 14.53 2.59 -1.63
CA VAL A 200 15.48 3.33 -0.77
C VAL A 200 15.25 2.98 0.71
N ILE A 201 14.00 2.85 1.12
CA ILE A 201 13.65 2.46 2.49
C ILE A 201 14.11 1.02 2.74
N ASP A 202 13.81 0.08 1.85
CA ASP A 202 14.23 -1.32 1.97
C ASP A 202 15.74 -1.44 2.12
N ILE A 203 16.52 -0.74 1.28
CA ILE A 203 17.98 -0.69 1.36
C ILE A 203 18.44 -0.14 2.71
N THR A 204 17.81 0.93 3.18
CA THR A 204 18.14 1.56 4.49
C THR A 204 17.86 0.59 5.65
N LEU A 205 16.75 -0.15 5.58
CA LEU A 205 16.38 -1.16 6.58
C LEU A 205 17.36 -2.34 6.56
N ILE A 206 17.75 -2.84 5.38
CA ILE A 206 18.77 -3.88 5.24
C ILE A 206 20.10 -3.39 5.83
N ALA A 207 20.56 -2.20 5.45
CA ALA A 207 21.81 -1.64 5.94
C ALA A 207 21.82 -1.51 7.47
N ARG A 208 20.71 -1.05 8.07
CA ARG A 208 20.54 -1.00 9.52
C ARG A 208 20.57 -2.39 10.15
N TYR A 209 19.87 -3.37 9.57
CA TYR A 209 19.85 -4.74 10.08
C TYR A 209 21.24 -5.37 10.07
N LEU A 210 21.98 -5.21 8.96
CA LEU A 210 23.37 -5.67 8.84
C LEU A 210 24.28 -4.97 9.84
N TYR A 211 24.15 -3.65 10.02
CA TYR A 211 24.93 -2.90 11.01
C TYR A 211 24.73 -3.43 12.43
N LEU A 212 23.48 -3.64 12.86
CA LEU A 212 23.16 -4.19 14.18
C LEU A 212 23.70 -5.61 14.35
N TRP A 213 23.60 -6.44 13.30
CA TRP A 213 24.15 -7.78 13.26
C TRP A 213 25.67 -7.79 13.49
N PHE A 214 26.42 -6.97 12.75
CA PHE A 214 27.89 -6.90 12.86
C PHE A 214 28.36 -6.33 14.21
N ARG A 215 27.56 -5.48 14.86
CA ARG A 215 27.91 -4.93 16.18
C ARG A 215 27.78 -5.94 17.32
N GLY A 216 27.29 -7.15 17.06
CA GLY A 216 27.05 -8.15 18.10
C GLY A 216 25.95 -7.74 19.08
N GLU A 217 25.22 -6.66 18.78
CA GLU A 217 23.94 -6.36 19.40
C GLU A 217 23.00 -7.45 18.92
N ARG A 218 23.01 -8.57 19.66
CA ARG A 218 22.16 -9.70 19.36
C ARG A 218 20.76 -9.13 19.18
N ILE A 219 20.14 -9.47 18.06
CA ILE A 219 18.73 -9.22 17.74
C ILE A 219 17.87 -10.11 18.67
N ILE A 220 18.13 -9.99 19.97
CA ILE A 220 17.55 -10.74 21.07
C ILE A 220 16.82 -9.66 21.85
N ARG A 221 15.51 -9.59 21.59
CA ARG A 221 14.49 -8.75 22.26
C ARG A 221 14.08 -7.44 21.59
N ALA A 222 14.22 -7.30 20.27
CA ALA A 222 13.28 -6.43 19.55
C ALA A 222 11.95 -7.19 19.34
N LYS A 223 11.12 -7.29 20.39
CA LYS A 223 9.69 -7.08 20.17
C LYS A 223 9.54 -5.59 19.90
N ILE A 224 9.79 -5.19 18.66
CA ILE A 224 9.39 -3.89 18.10
C ILE A 224 8.44 -4.24 16.97
#